data_AF-A0AA43JH30-F1
#
_entry.id   AF-A0AA43JH30-F1
#
_cell.length_a   1.000
_cell.length_b   1.000
_cell.length_c   1.000
_cell.angle_alpha   90.00
_cell.angle_beta   90.00
_cell.angle_gamma   90.00
#
_symmetry.space_group_name_H-M   'P 1'
#
loop_
_entity.id
_entity.type
_entity.pdbx_description
1 polymer ?
#
loop_
_entity_poly.entity_id
_entity_poly.type
_entity_poly.pdbx_seq_one_letter_code
_entity_poly.pdbx_strand_id
1 'polypeptide(L)'
;MLKSGAEHLESLRDGRVVYIGGEKVDDVTTHPAFRNGARSMAAIYDLKAARPEFSFEEDGERYSAYFLRARTRQDLEKRTRLHRAIADLSHGLLGRSPDHVSSFVTGMATDPSVFSK
;
A
#
# COMPACT_ATOMS: atom_id res chain seq x y z
N MET A 1 4.99 -11.47 4.94
CA MET A 1 6.16 -10.78 4.34
C MET A 1 5.81 -9.39 3.80
N LEU A 2 6.60 -8.37 4.18
CA LEU A 2 6.45 -6.99 3.66
C LEU A 2 7.14 -6.86 2.31
N LYS A 3 6.36 -6.54 1.28
CA LYS A 3 6.86 -6.27 -0.07
C LYS A 3 7.76 -5.03 -0.10
N SER A 4 8.91 -5.13 -0.75
CA SER A 4 9.81 -4.03 -1.11
C SER A 4 9.35 -3.28 -2.36
N GLY A 5 9.94 -2.11 -2.63
CA GLY A 5 9.70 -1.34 -3.83
C GLY A 5 10.13 -2.09 -5.11
N ALA A 6 11.25 -2.80 -5.05
CA ALA A 6 11.74 -3.61 -6.18
C ALA A 6 10.75 -4.73 -6.53
N GLU A 7 10.28 -5.48 -5.53
CA GLU A 7 9.24 -6.51 -5.73
C GLU A 7 7.92 -5.90 -6.22
N HIS A 8 7.58 -4.67 -5.78
CA HIS A 8 6.41 -3.96 -6.30
C HIS A 8 6.54 -3.67 -7.78
N LEU A 9 7.65 -3.06 -8.22
CA LEU A 9 7.87 -2.76 -9.63
C LEU A 9 7.86 -4.03 -10.48
N GLU A 10 8.52 -5.09 -10.03
CA GLU A 10 8.53 -6.35 -10.77
C GLU A 10 7.12 -6.95 -10.90
N SER A 11 6.30 -6.86 -9.84
CA SER A 11 4.91 -7.34 -9.91
C SER A 11 4.00 -6.56 -10.86
N LEU A 12 4.44 -5.39 -11.35
CA LEU A 12 3.68 -4.64 -12.35
C LEU A 12 3.92 -5.18 -13.78
N ARG A 13 4.92 -6.06 -13.97
CA ARG A 13 5.27 -6.71 -15.24
C ARG A 13 4.61 -8.08 -15.39
N ASP A 14 3.29 -8.10 -15.23
CA ASP A 14 2.47 -9.32 -15.16
C ASP A 14 1.67 -9.58 -16.45
N GLY A 15 1.96 -8.86 -17.53
CA GLY A 15 1.24 -8.97 -18.80
C GLY A 15 -0.14 -8.29 -18.80
N ARG A 16 -0.44 -7.45 -17.80
CA ARG A 16 -1.65 -6.62 -17.79
C ARG A 16 -1.81 -5.80 -19.07
N VAL A 17 -3.05 -5.58 -19.46
CA VAL A 17 -3.39 -4.70 -20.58
C VAL A 17 -3.81 -3.35 -20.04
N VAL A 18 -2.97 -2.34 -20.24
CA VAL A 18 -3.20 -0.96 -19.81
C VAL A 18 -3.26 -0.07 -21.03
N TYR A 19 -4.22 0.85 -21.05
CA TYR A 19 -4.35 1.86 -22.08
C TYR A 19 -4.27 3.26 -21.47
N ILE A 20 -3.64 4.20 -22.19
CA ILE A 20 -3.70 5.63 -21.91
C ILE A 20 -4.16 6.35 -23.17
N GLY A 21 -5.39 6.89 -23.14
CA GLY A 21 -6.06 7.33 -24.36
C GLY A 21 -6.21 6.16 -25.34
N GLY A 22 -5.66 6.30 -26.55
CA GLY A 22 -5.66 5.25 -27.58
C GLY A 22 -4.40 4.37 -27.60
N GLU A 23 -3.41 4.64 -26.76
CA GLU A 23 -2.15 3.90 -26.72
C GLU A 23 -2.24 2.70 -25.78
N LYS A 24 -1.84 1.52 -26.25
CA LYS A 24 -1.59 0.35 -25.40
C LYS A 24 -0.20 0.48 -24.78
N VAL A 25 -0.13 0.43 -23.45
CA VAL A 25 1.13 0.50 -22.71
C VAL A 25 1.67 -0.91 -22.46
N ASP A 26 2.88 -1.18 -22.95
CA ASP A 26 3.55 -2.47 -22.79
C ASP A 26 4.10 -2.68 -21.37
N ASP A 27 4.70 -1.65 -20.76
CA ASP A 27 5.25 -1.72 -19.40
C ASP A 27 5.05 -0.39 -18.64
N VAL A 28 4.17 -0.41 -17.64
CA VAL A 28 3.85 0.76 -16.79
C VAL A 28 5.04 1.21 -15.92
N THR A 29 6.05 0.38 -15.71
CA THR A 29 7.23 0.72 -14.90
C THR A 29 8.23 1.59 -15.67
N THR A 30 8.19 1.56 -17.00
CA THR A 30 9.13 2.28 -17.88
C THR A 30 8.43 3.34 -18.73
N HIS A 31 7.14 3.17 -19.02
CA HIS A 31 6.36 4.11 -19.84
C HIS A 31 6.39 5.55 -19.28
N PRO A 32 6.65 6.59 -20.09
CA PRO A 32 6.81 7.95 -19.62
C PRO A 32 5.65 8.51 -18.79
N ALA A 33 4.41 8.14 -19.12
CA ALA A 33 3.23 8.58 -18.39
C ALA A 33 3.10 7.98 -16.97
N PHE A 34 3.72 6.81 -16.71
CA PHE A 34 3.46 6.01 -15.52
C PHE A 34 4.69 5.78 -14.63
N ARG A 35 5.90 5.74 -15.21
CA ARG A 35 7.13 5.34 -14.50
C ARG A 35 7.38 6.10 -13.20
N ASN A 36 7.05 7.39 -13.15
CA ASN A 36 7.24 8.20 -11.95
C ASN A 36 6.22 7.83 -10.87
N GLY A 37 4.96 7.64 -11.24
CA GLY A 37 3.93 7.14 -10.32
C GLY A 37 4.26 5.75 -9.78
N ALA A 38 4.72 4.84 -10.64
CA ALA A 38 5.16 3.50 -10.24
C ALA A 38 6.32 3.57 -9.22
N ARG A 39 7.31 4.46 -9.45
CA ARG A 39 8.42 4.69 -8.51
C ARG A 39 7.96 5.31 -7.19
N SER A 40 7.01 6.26 -7.22
CA SER A 40 6.41 6.81 -6.00
C SER A 40 5.69 5.74 -5.17
N MET A 41 4.98 4.81 -5.82
CA MET A 41 4.37 3.66 -5.15
C MET A 41 5.43 2.73 -4.56
N ALA A 42 6.48 2.42 -5.32
CA ALA A 42 7.60 1.60 -4.85
C ALA A 42 8.26 2.20 -3.60
N ALA A 43 8.48 3.52 -3.56
CA ALA A 43 9.05 4.21 -2.40
C ALA A 43 8.21 4.04 -1.12
N ILE A 44 6.88 3.95 -1.24
CA ILE A 44 6.00 3.66 -0.09
C ILE A 44 6.23 2.23 0.42
N TYR A 45 6.45 1.26 -0.47
CA TYR A 45 6.78 -0.11 -0.07
C TYR A 45 8.12 -0.17 0.66
N ASP A 46 9.15 0.50 0.15
CA ASP A 46 10.46 0.59 0.80
C ASP A 46 10.40 1.27 2.17
N LEU A 47 9.64 2.38 2.28
CA LEU A 47 9.42 3.08 3.54
C LEU A 47 8.91 2.14 4.65
N LYS A 48 7.96 1.26 4.31
CA LYS A 48 7.40 0.29 5.26
C LYS A 48 8.36 -0.84 5.57
N ALA A 49 9.06 -1.36 4.57
CA ALA A 49 9.99 -2.46 4.73
C ALA A 49 11.18 -2.07 5.64
N ALA A 50 11.62 -0.82 5.55
CA ALA A 50 12.76 -0.28 6.30
C ALA A 50 12.45 0.11 7.75
N ARG A 51 11.17 0.29 8.12
CA ARG A 51 10.75 0.87 9.41
C ARG A 51 9.85 -0.09 10.21
N PRO A 52 10.40 -0.86 11.17
CA PRO A 52 9.64 -1.85 11.94
C PRO A 52 8.38 -1.31 12.61
N GLU A 53 8.39 -0.04 13.03
CA GLU A 53 7.24 0.62 13.66
C GLU A 53 6.01 0.77 12.75
N PHE A 54 6.20 0.61 11.43
CA PHE A 54 5.14 0.61 10.42
C PHE A 54 4.59 -0.80 10.12
N SER A 55 4.97 -1.77 10.93
CA SER A 55 4.57 -3.17 10.78
C SER A 55 4.12 -3.78 12.09
N PHE A 56 3.41 -4.89 12.03
CA PHE A 56 3.09 -5.73 13.19
C PHE A 56 3.34 -7.19 12.84
N GLU A 57 3.45 -8.03 13.86
CA GLU A 57 3.63 -9.47 13.72
C GLU A 57 2.36 -10.18 14.19
N GLU A 58 1.94 -11.18 13.42
CA GLU A 58 0.81 -12.07 13.72
C GLU A 58 1.19 -13.44 13.12
N ASP A 59 0.98 -14.54 13.85
CA ASP A 59 1.27 -15.90 13.37
C ASP A 59 2.68 -16.14 12.79
N GLY A 60 3.69 -15.46 13.35
CA GLY A 60 5.10 -15.59 12.93
C GLY A 60 5.45 -14.83 11.65
N GLU A 61 4.50 -14.08 11.09
CA GLU A 61 4.68 -13.28 9.88
C GLU A 61 4.56 -11.79 10.16
N ARG A 62 5.31 -10.99 9.38
CA ARG A 62 5.29 -9.53 9.48
C ARG A 62 4.40 -8.91 8.41
N TYR A 63 3.47 -8.07 8.86
CA TYR A 63 2.47 -7.39 8.04
C TYR A 63 2.55 -5.87 8.17
N SER A 64 2.09 -5.17 7.12
CA SER A 64 1.99 -3.71 7.15
C SER A 64 0.94 -3.29 8.19
N ALA A 65 1.22 -2.25 8.98
CA ALA A 65 0.24 -1.73 9.93
C ALA A 65 -1.04 -1.20 9.26
N TYR A 66 -1.10 -1.11 7.92
CA TYR A 66 -2.36 -0.97 7.17
C TYR A 66 -3.42 -1.97 7.65
N PHE A 67 -2.99 -3.22 7.82
CA PHE A 67 -3.85 -4.36 8.11
C PHE A 67 -4.07 -4.59 9.61
N LEU A 68 -3.52 -3.72 10.46
CA LEU A 68 -3.71 -3.81 11.90
C LEU A 68 -5.18 -3.54 12.24
N ARG A 69 -5.88 -4.56 12.72
CA ARG A 69 -7.24 -4.46 13.24
C ARG A 69 -7.20 -3.76 14.60
N ALA A 70 -7.15 -2.43 14.59
CA ALA A 70 -6.97 -1.63 15.80
C ALA A 70 -8.06 -1.90 16.85
N ARG A 71 -7.66 -2.33 18.05
CA ARG A 71 -8.54 -2.57 19.21
C ARG A 71 -8.24 -1.62 20.36
N THR A 72 -7.08 -0.97 20.34
CA THR A 72 -6.62 -0.05 21.38
C THR A 72 -6.26 1.32 20.80
N ARG A 73 -6.12 2.32 21.69
CA ARG A 73 -5.58 3.64 21.32
C ARG A 73 -4.18 3.54 20.71
N GLN A 74 -3.33 2.67 21.25
CA GLN A 74 -1.96 2.50 20.76
C GLN A 74 -1.94 1.95 19.33
N ASP A 75 -2.87 1.06 18.98
CA ASP A 75 -3.03 0.56 17.61
C ASP A 75 -3.42 1.67 16.65
N LEU A 76 -4.37 2.52 17.05
CA LEU A 76 -4.79 3.68 16.26
C LEU A 76 -3.62 4.63 16.04
N GLU A 77 -2.88 4.97 17.09
CA GLU A 77 -1.70 5.84 16.99
C GLU A 77 -0.64 5.23 16.05
N LYS A 78 -0.42 3.91 16.10
CA LYS A 78 0.49 3.20 15.20
C LYS A 78 0.06 3.32 13.74
N ARG A 79 -1.23 3.10 13.45
CA ARG A 79 -1.77 3.30 12.10
C ARG A 79 -1.65 4.74 11.65
N THR A 80 -2.01 5.71 12.49
CA THR A 80 -1.91 7.14 12.19
C THR A 80 -0.49 7.54 11.82
N ARG A 81 0.54 7.07 12.54
CA ARG A 81 1.94 7.36 12.21
C ARG A 81 2.33 6.85 10.82
N LEU A 82 1.90 5.65 10.45
CA LEU A 82 2.15 5.10 9.11
C LEU A 82 1.42 5.90 8.02
N HIS A 83 0.11 6.15 8.17
CA HIS A 83 -0.65 6.94 7.19
C HIS A 83 -0.05 8.34 7.01
N ARG A 84 0.35 8.98 8.10
CA ARG A 84 1.01 10.29 8.06
C ARG A 84 2.35 10.24 7.33
N ALA A 85 3.19 9.23 7.58
CA ALA A 85 4.46 9.10 6.89
C ALA A 85 4.30 8.93 5.37
N ILE A 86 3.22 8.28 4.93
CA ILE A 86 2.88 8.15 3.49
C ILE A 86 2.38 9.47 2.91
N ALA A 87 1.52 10.17 3.64
CA ALA A 87 1.06 11.50 3.26
C ALA A 87 2.25 12.46 3.14
N ASP A 88 3.16 12.46 4.11
CA ASP A 88 4.37 13.29 4.11
C ASP A 88 5.28 12.96 2.91
N LEU A 89 5.47 11.68 2.59
CA LEU A 89 6.28 11.24 1.43
C LEU A 89 5.72 11.75 0.09
N SER A 90 4.40 11.90 -0.01
CA SER A 90 3.72 12.40 -1.23
C SER A 90 3.32 13.87 -1.15
N HIS A 91 3.68 14.57 -0.07
CA HIS A 91 3.18 15.91 0.25
C HIS A 91 1.65 16.03 0.19
N GLY A 92 0.93 14.93 0.48
CA GLY A 92 -0.53 14.85 0.40
C GLY A 92 -1.10 14.80 -1.02
N LEU A 93 -0.27 14.74 -2.07
CA LEU A 93 -0.73 14.76 -3.47
C LEU A 93 -1.18 13.38 -3.97
N LEU A 94 -0.75 12.29 -3.32
CA LEU A 94 -1.12 10.93 -3.71
C LEU A 94 -2.40 10.48 -2.98
N GLY A 95 -3.56 10.91 -3.48
CA GLY A 95 -4.86 10.63 -2.83
C GLY A 95 -5.32 9.16 -2.85
N ARG A 96 -4.64 8.28 -3.58
CA ARG A 96 -4.95 6.83 -3.70
C ARG A 96 -3.71 5.98 -3.48
N SER A 97 -2.93 6.30 -2.45
CA SER A 97 -1.80 5.50 -1.99
C SER A 97 -2.24 4.10 -1.52
N PRO A 98 -1.33 3.12 -1.42
CA PRO A 98 -1.69 1.71 -1.17
C PRO A 98 -2.41 1.45 0.17
N ASP A 99 -2.29 2.37 1.12
CA ASP A 99 -2.97 2.34 2.41
C ASP A 99 -4.47 2.69 2.32
N HIS A 100 -4.92 3.35 1.25
CA HIS A 100 -6.32 3.73 1.06
C HIS A 100 -7.24 2.51 0.98
N VAL A 101 -7.10 1.68 -0.07
CA VAL A 101 -7.95 0.48 -0.26
C VAL A 101 -7.72 -0.54 0.85
N SER A 102 -6.47 -0.72 1.28
CA SER A 102 -6.12 -1.62 2.38
C SER A 102 -6.89 -1.28 3.66
N SER A 103 -7.05 0.02 3.97
CA SER A 103 -7.79 0.45 5.18
C SER A 103 -9.28 0.12 5.14
N PHE A 104 -9.92 0.14 3.97
CA PHE A 104 -11.31 -0.32 3.84
C PHE A 104 -11.40 -1.81 4.15
N VAL A 105 -10.53 -2.62 3.55
CA VAL A 105 -10.51 -4.08 3.78
C VAL A 105 -10.27 -4.38 5.25
N THR A 106 -9.33 -3.68 5.90
CA THR A 106 -9.09 -3.83 7.34
C THR A 106 -10.30 -3.46 8.17
N GLY A 107 -10.99 -2.35 7.84
CA GLY A 107 -12.23 -1.95 8.50
C GLY A 107 -13.31 -3.03 8.37
N MET A 108 -13.55 -3.53 7.17
CA MET A 108 -14.51 -4.62 6.93
C MET A 108 -14.16 -5.89 7.72
N ALA A 109 -12.88 -6.22 7.85
CA ALA A 109 -12.42 -7.37 8.63
C ALA A 109 -12.53 -7.20 10.15
N THR A 110 -12.79 -5.99 10.68
CA THR A 110 -12.99 -5.79 12.12
C THR A 110 -14.36 -6.25 12.61
N ASP A 111 -15.35 -6.27 11.72
CA ASP A 111 -16.71 -6.78 11.94
C ASP A 111 -17.23 -7.47 10.67
N PRO A 112 -16.82 -8.73 10.42
CA PRO A 112 -17.25 -9.47 9.23
C PRO A 112 -18.74 -9.82 9.25
N SER A 113 -19.42 -9.73 10.40
CA SER A 113 -20.84 -10.11 10.55
C SER A 113 -21.77 -9.18 9.75
N VAL A 114 -21.36 -7.95 9.52
CA VAL A 114 -22.07 -6.98 8.67
C VAL A 114 -22.23 -7.48 7.22
N PHE A 115 -21.37 -8.41 6.79
CA PHE A 115 -21.36 -8.97 5.44
C PHE A 115 -21.92 -10.40 5.37
N SER A 116 -22.24 -11.03 6.51
CA SER A 116 -22.94 -12.31 6.52
C SER A 116 -24.44 -12.12 6.25
N LYS A 117 -25.01 -13.01 5.44
CA LYS A 117 -26.45 -13.07 5.17
C LYS A 117 -27.22 -13.68 6.34
#